data_AF-A0A494Z765-F1
#
_entry.id   AF-A0A494Z765-F1
#
_cell.length_a   1.000
_cell.length_b   1.000
_cell.length_c   1.000
_cell.angle_alpha   90.00
_cell.angle_beta   90.00
_cell.angle_gamma   90.00
#
_symmetry.space_group_name_H-M   'P 1'
#
loop_
_entity.id
_entity.type
_entity.pdbx_description
1 polymer ?
#
loop_
_entity_poly.entity_id
_entity_poly.type
_entity_poly.pdbx_seq_one_letter_code
_entity_poly.pdbx_strand_id
1 'polypeptide(L)' 'MYKFFITLCATILTIGLTLFGLSFFTEISHWIGIEMVKGSVFLFIIGMFIVMMENDFMKENGRA' A
#
# COMPACT_ATOMS: atom_id res chain seq x y z
N MET A 1 9.93 4.37 -10.42
CA MET A 1 9.26 4.71 -9.15
C MET A 1 8.42 3.57 -8.58
N TYR A 2 7.80 2.72 -9.40
CA TYR A 2 6.95 1.61 -8.96
C TYR A 2 7.55 0.69 -7.88
N LYS A 3 8.82 0.29 -8.00
CA LYS A 3 9.48 -0.56 -6.98
C LYS A 3 9.51 0.09 -5.59
N PHE A 4 9.84 1.38 -5.52
CA PHE A 4 9.82 2.14 -4.26
C PHE A 4 8.42 2.21 -3.67
N PHE A 5 7.41 2.45 -4.52
CA PHE A 5 6.01 2.50 -4.11
C PHE A 5 5.51 1.17 -3.53
N ILE A 6 5.81 0.04 -4.18
CA ILE A 6 5.48 -1.29 -3.66
C ILE A 6 6.18 -1.53 -2.33
N THR A 7 7.47 -1.21 -2.22
CA THR A 7 8.23 -1.37 -0.98
C THR A 7 7.59 -0.55 0.15
N LEU A 8 7.18 0.69 -0.12
CA LEU A 8 6.49 1.54 0.84
C LEU A 8 5.12 0.98 1.25
N CYS A 9 4.33 0.46 0.32
CA CYS A 9 3.07 -0.20 0.66
C CYS A 9 3.30 -1.45 1.53
N ALA A 10 4.31 -2.26 1.17
CA ALA A 10 4.67 -3.46 1.89
C ALA A 10 5.15 -3.15 3.32
N THR A 11 5.94 -2.09 3.52
CA THR A 11 6.41 -1.68 4.86
C THR A 11 5.26 -1.15 5.72
N ILE A 12 4.37 -0.32 5.18
CA ILE A 12 3.19 0.14 5.94
C ILE A 12 2.30 -1.05 6.31
N LEU A 13 2.14 -2.01 5.41
CA LEU A 13 1.35 -3.22 5.67
C LEU A 13 2.00 -4.08 6.77
N THR A 14 3.33 -4.26 6.75
CA THR A 14 4.04 -4.99 7.82
C THR A 14 3.96 -4.25 9.15
N ILE A 15 4.07 -2.92 9.16
CA ILE A 15 3.91 -2.10 10.37
C ILE A 15 2.48 -2.24 10.92
N GLY A 16 1.46 -2.15 10.06
CA GLY A 16 0.06 -2.33 10.46
C GLY A 16 -0.22 -3.71 11.06
N LEU A 17 0.29 -4.77 10.44
CA LEU A 17 0.20 -6.14 10.98
C LEU A 17 0.94 -6.30 12.31
N THR A 18 2.12 -5.68 12.44
CA THR A 18 2.89 -5.72 13.68
C THR A 18 2.17 -4.99 14.80
N LEU A 19 1.63 -3.80 14.54
CA LEU A 19 0.80 -3.05 15.50
C LEU A 19 -0.47 -3.81 15.88
N PHE A 20 -1.12 -4.46 14.92
CA PHE A 20 -2.27 -5.31 15.18
C PHE A 20 -1.90 -6.51 16.06
N GLY A 21 -0.77 -7.18 15.80
CA GLY A 21 -0.27 -8.27 16.63
C GLY A 21 0.14 -7.82 18.04
N LEU A 22 0.85 -6.70 18.17
CA LEU A 22 1.25 -6.12 19.44
C LEU A 22 0.06 -5.67 20.29
N SER A 23 -1.04 -5.27 19.65
CA SER A 23 -2.27 -4.87 20.32
C SER A 23 -2.91 -6.00 21.15
N PHE A 24 -2.63 -7.28 20.85
CA PHE A 24 -3.07 -8.39 21.69
C PHE A 24 -2.30 -8.50 23.01
N PHE A 25 -1.07 -7.97 23.06
CA PHE A 25 -0.17 -8.08 24.22
C PHE A 25 -0.03 -6.76 24.98
N THR A 26 -0.60 -5.67 24.47
CA THR A 26 -0.48 -4.31 25.01
C THR A 26 -1.85 -3.66 25.09
N GLU A 27 -1.98 -2.57 25.83
CA GLU A 27 -3.23 -1.79 25.92
C GLU A 27 -3.49 -0.91 24.67
N ILE A 28 -2.72 -1.11 23.60
CA ILE A 28 -2.89 -0.38 22.34
C ILE A 28 -4.20 -0.81 21.69
N SER A 29 -4.93 0.14 21.10
CA SER A 29 -6.19 -0.15 20.41
C SER A 29 -5.98 -0.99 19.15
N HIS A 30 -6.68 -2.13 19.06
CA HIS A 30 -6.66 -3.03 17.90
C HIS A 30 -7.12 -2.32 16.61
N TRP A 31 -7.96 -1.30 16.77
CA TRP A 31 -8.47 -0.47 15.68
C TRP A 31 -7.36 0.25 14.91
N ILE A 32 -6.28 0.66 15.58
CA ILE A 32 -5.16 1.36 14.95
C ILE A 32 -4.45 0.48 13.92
N GLY A 33 -4.27 -0.80 14.26
CA GLY A 33 -3.66 -1.79 13.38
C GLY A 33 -4.55 -2.08 12.17
N ILE A 34 -5.85 -2.23 12.40
CA ILE A 34 -6.84 -2.48 11.35
C ILE A 34 -6.91 -1.31 10.36
N GLU A 35 -6.92 -0.07 10.83
CA GLU A 35 -6.93 1.12 9.98
C GLU A 35 -5.64 1.24 9.16
N MET A 36 -4.48 1.01 9.77
CA MET A 36 -3.19 1.00 9.09
C MET A 36 -3.15 -0.06 7.98
N VAL A 37 -3.62 -1.28 8.25
CA VAL A 37 -3.70 -2.35 7.24
C VAL A 37 -4.65 -1.95 6.12
N LYS A 38 -5.88 -1.49 6.42
CA LYS A 38 -6.83 -1.01 5.39
C LYS A 38 -6.23 0.12 4.55
N GLY A 39 -5.58 1.09 5.18
CA GLY A 39 -4.94 2.21 4.51
C GLY A 39 -3.86 1.74 3.53
N SER A 40 -3.00 0.81 3.96
CA SER A 40 -1.94 0.24 3.11
C SER A 40 -2.49 -0.47 1.87
N VAL A 41 -3.59 -1.22 2.01
CA VAL A 41 -4.26 -1.91 0.89
C VAL A 41 -4.87 -0.92 -0.08
N PHE A 42 -5.53 0.13 0.43
CA PHE A 42 -6.09 1.20 -0.41
C PHE A 42 -5.01 1.92 -1.21
N LEU A 43 -3.91 2.27 -0.55
CA LEU A 43 -2.74 2.89 -1.19
C LEU A 43 -2.23 1.99 -2.32
N PHE A 44 -2.03 0.70 -2.03
CA PHE A 44 -1.56 -0.27 -3.01
C PHE A 44 -2.45 -0.35 -4.25
N ILE A 45 -3.77 -0.44 -4.07
CA ILE A 45 -4.74 -0.49 -5.18
C ILE A 45 -4.66 0.77 -6.03
N ILE A 46 -4.68 1.96 -5.40
CA ILE A 46 -4.59 3.24 -6.11
C ILE A 46 -3.29 3.33 -6.92
N GLY A 47 -2.17 2.95 -6.32
CA GLY A 47 -0.89 2.97 -7.04
C GLY A 47 -0.82 1.99 -8.20
N MET A 48 -1.48 0.83 -8.12
CA MET A 48 -1.61 -0.07 -9.26
C MET A 48 -2.40 0.57 -10.41
N PHE A 49 -3.50 1.27 -10.12
CA PHE A 49 -4.25 2.01 -11.14
C PHE A 49 -3.40 3.09 -11.81
N ILE A 50 -2.64 3.87 -11.03
CA ILE A 50 -1.76 4.92 -11.56
C ILE A 50 -0.71 4.31 -12.50
N VAL A 51 -0.07 3.21 -12.09
CA VAL A 51 0.95 2.52 -12.90
C VAL A 51 0.36 1.92 -14.17
N MET A 52 -0.86 1.39 -14.09
CA MET A 52 -1.56 0.88 -15.26
C MET A 52 -1.84 2.01 -16.27
N MET A 53 -2.32 3.16 -15.79
CA MET A 53 -2.52 4.34 -16.64
C MET A 53 -1.21 4.85 -17.26
N GLU A 54 -0.14 4.98 -16.49
CA GLU A 54 1.18 5.41 -17.02
C GLU A 54 1.66 4.50 -18.14
N ASN A 55 1.50 3.18 -17.99
CA ASN A 55 1.89 2.22 -19.01
C ASN A 55 1.03 2.29 -20.28
N ASP A 56 -0.28 2.51 -20.14
CA ASP A 56 -1.17 2.69 -21.30
C ASP A 56 -0.83 3.98 -22.06
N PHE A 57 -0.58 5.10 -21.37
CA PHE A 57 -0.16 6.35 -21.99
C PHE A 57 1.18 6.24 -22.74
N MET A 58 2.18 5.56 -22.16
CA MET A 58 3.46 5.35 -22.86
C MET A 58 3.31 4.46 -24.10
N LYS A 59 2.41 3.47 -24.05
CA LYS A 59 2.17 2.54 -25.16
C LYS A 59 1.44 3.19 -26.33
N GLU A 60 0.60 4.19 -26.07
CA GLU A 60 -0.06 5.01 -27.10
C GLU A 60 0.94 5.97 -27.76
N ASN A 61 1.78 6.64 -26.97
CA ASN A 61 2.73 7.65 -27.48
C ASN A 61 3.93 7.04 -28.24
N GLY A 62 4.28 5.77 -28.00
CA GLY A 62 5.31 5.05 -28.74
C GLY A 62 4.85 4.44 -30.07
N ARG A 63 3.57 4.60 -30.42
CA ARG A 63 2.97 4.14 -31.69
C ARG A 63 2.63 5.29 -32.66
N ALA A 64 3.02 6.52 -32.31
CA ALA A 64 2.90 7.70 -33.15
C ALA A 64 4.19 7.95 -33.96
#